data_AF-A0A969AKE7-F1
#
_entry.id   AF-A0A969AKE7-F1
#
_cell.length_a   1.000
_cell.length_b   1.000
_cell.length_c   1.000
_cell.angle_alpha   90.00
_cell.angle_beta   90.00
_cell.angle_gamma   90.00
#
_symmetry.space_group_name_H-M   'P 1'
#
loop_
_entity.id
_entity.type
_entity.pdbx_description
1 polymer ?
#
loop_
_entity_poly.entity_id
_entity_poly.type
_entity_poly.pdbx_seq_one_letter_code
_entity_poly.pdbx_strand_id
1 'polypeptide(L)'
;MPEWWGWGPTAVDGGDGGNGGALTVYYRNPADLRQIYVDARGGRGGLGGRGGEGAAGCRCRYRDWDVQTCSGGTCTTERFICRDGDDGHYGRDGSRGAEGQLGALSLINQTEPLLPETPSQTQILDVLIRQPLALSRNLWQERSGATARLAPGSIVAETYREYVGRVEGRVQVVWEAPRSPNDFFTLAPTAAIQADGTTTVTFPQELWVTGNYQQAGDLTTYVVTGAVQASDATRLAWGTIGGQNGDFVAAVIDRAGESEYLNTSFHLTYRTANGDPRDDRRLRYTTQYEGTLPADLVTRDNDRFELALGRLPVSGRHLQGGTYVQMELTIQRSLGSNAATQTLSWQGRL
;
A
#
# COMPACT_ATOMS: atom_id res chain seq x y z
N MET A 1 3.53 -29.16 -49.69
CA MET A 1 3.41 -27.72 -49.98
C MET A 1 2.95 -27.05 -48.70
N PRO A 2 3.54 -25.92 -48.26
CA PRO A 2 3.02 -25.18 -47.11
C PRO A 2 1.74 -24.45 -47.53
N GLU A 3 0.65 -24.67 -46.81
CA GLU A 3 -0.59 -23.92 -46.98
C GLU A 3 -0.39 -22.49 -46.45
N TRP A 4 -0.43 -21.51 -47.34
CA TRP A 4 -0.49 -20.10 -46.96
C TRP A 4 -1.95 -19.67 -47.04
N TRP A 5 -2.64 -19.76 -45.90
CA TRP A 5 -3.99 -19.26 -45.74
C TRP A 5 -3.96 -17.73 -45.58
N GLY A 6 -4.54 -16.99 -46.53
CA GLY A 6 -4.66 -15.54 -46.43
C GLY A 6 -5.87 -15.15 -45.56
N TRP A 7 -5.63 -14.71 -44.33
CA TRP A 7 -6.67 -14.16 -43.47
C TRP A 7 -7.00 -12.71 -43.88
N GLY A 8 -8.29 -12.39 -43.96
CA GLY A 8 -8.73 -11.01 -44.11
C GLY A 8 -8.30 -10.15 -42.89
N PRO A 9 -7.93 -8.88 -43.09
CA PRO A 9 -7.53 -8.01 -41.98
C PRO A 9 -8.69 -7.80 -41.00
N THR A 10 -8.41 -7.89 -39.70
CA THR A 10 -9.37 -7.56 -38.65
C THR A 10 -9.54 -6.06 -38.55
N ALA A 11 -10.79 -5.61 -38.41
CA ALA A 11 -11.09 -4.20 -38.30
C ALA A 11 -10.82 -3.65 -36.90
N VAL A 12 -10.63 -2.33 -36.85
CA VAL A 12 -10.47 -1.58 -35.60
C VAL A 12 -11.82 -1.34 -34.93
N ASP A 13 -11.84 -1.37 -33.61
CA ASP A 13 -13.01 -1.00 -32.82
C ASP A 13 -13.28 0.52 -32.91
N GLY A 14 -14.55 0.90 -32.74
CA GLY A 14 -14.96 2.30 -32.66
C GLY A 14 -14.59 2.90 -31.31
N GLY A 15 -14.14 4.15 -31.29
CA GLY A 15 -13.81 4.84 -30.03
C GLY A 15 -15.03 5.18 -29.18
N ASP A 16 -14.86 5.24 -27.87
CA ASP A 16 -15.94 5.59 -26.93
C ASP A 16 -16.31 7.09 -27.01
N GLY A 17 -17.57 7.39 -26.69
CA GLY A 17 -18.07 8.75 -26.57
C GLY A 17 -17.56 9.43 -25.29
N GLY A 18 -17.25 10.73 -25.38
CA GLY A 18 -16.83 11.52 -24.21
C GLY A 18 -17.98 11.78 -23.22
N ASN A 19 -17.68 11.87 -21.93
CA ASN A 19 -18.68 12.17 -20.89
C ASN A 19 -19.18 13.62 -20.96
N GLY A 20 -20.42 13.84 -20.54
CA GLY A 20 -21.01 15.17 -20.37
C GLY A 20 -20.30 15.98 -19.28
N GLY A 21 -20.26 17.30 -19.46
CA GLY A 21 -19.58 18.21 -18.54
C GLY A 21 -20.28 18.34 -17.18
N ALA A 22 -19.52 18.67 -16.13
CA ALA A 22 -20.07 18.98 -14.82
C ALA A 22 -20.54 20.43 -14.72
N LEU A 23 -21.68 20.66 -14.07
CA LEU A 23 -22.25 21.98 -13.81
C LEU A 23 -22.38 22.24 -12.30
N THR A 24 -22.05 23.46 -11.89
CA THR A 24 -22.32 23.97 -10.55
C THR A 24 -23.23 25.19 -10.64
N VAL A 25 -24.36 25.15 -9.93
CA VAL A 25 -25.37 26.23 -9.93
C VAL A 25 -25.48 26.82 -8.53
N TYR A 26 -25.27 28.14 -8.45
CA TYR A 26 -25.54 28.96 -7.27
C TYR A 26 -26.94 29.55 -7.39
N TYR A 27 -27.76 29.40 -6.36
CA TYR A 27 -29.15 29.83 -6.37
C TYR A 27 -29.58 30.34 -4.99
N ARG A 28 -30.66 31.13 -4.94
CA ARG A 28 -31.27 31.63 -3.68
C ARG A 28 -32.67 31.09 -3.46
N ASN A 29 -33.47 31.04 -4.52
CA ASN A 29 -34.81 30.48 -4.50
C ASN A 29 -34.80 29.16 -5.30
N PRO A 30 -35.11 28.01 -4.67
CA PRO A 30 -35.17 26.73 -5.36
C PRO A 30 -36.13 26.71 -6.57
N ALA A 31 -37.16 27.56 -6.57
CA ALA A 31 -38.12 27.64 -7.69
C ALA A 31 -37.47 28.18 -8.97
N ASP A 32 -36.42 29.00 -8.86
CA ASP A 32 -35.75 29.61 -10.02
C ASP A 32 -34.93 28.58 -10.81
N LEU A 33 -34.55 27.46 -10.19
CA LEU A 33 -33.86 26.35 -10.87
C LEU A 33 -34.69 25.81 -12.05
N ARG A 34 -36.04 25.89 -11.97
CA ARG A 34 -36.95 25.50 -13.05
C ARG A 34 -36.85 26.38 -14.30
N GLN A 35 -36.12 27.49 -14.24
CA GLN A 35 -35.86 28.38 -15.36
C GLN A 35 -34.53 28.05 -16.06
N ILE A 36 -33.73 27.15 -15.49
CA ILE A 36 -32.40 26.79 -16.01
C ILE A 36 -32.53 25.51 -16.86
N TYR A 37 -32.29 25.64 -18.16
CA TYR A 37 -32.17 24.50 -19.07
C TYR A 37 -30.71 24.03 -19.15
N VAL A 38 -30.49 22.73 -18.95
CA VAL A 38 -29.17 22.10 -19.00
C VAL A 38 -29.15 21.00 -20.04
N ASP A 39 -28.13 20.99 -20.89
CA ASP A 39 -27.85 19.90 -21.82
C ASP A 39 -26.41 19.41 -21.60
N ALA A 40 -26.27 18.42 -20.74
CA ALA A 40 -25.01 17.79 -20.39
C ALA A 40 -24.96 16.34 -20.90
N ARG A 41 -25.43 16.12 -22.14
CA ARG A 41 -25.35 14.81 -22.80
C ARG A 41 -23.90 14.37 -23.02
N GLY A 42 -23.66 13.07 -22.84
CA GLY A 42 -22.44 12.43 -23.32
C GLY A 42 -22.42 12.33 -24.84
N GLY A 43 -21.21 12.21 -25.39
CA GLY A 43 -20.96 11.93 -26.79
C GLY A 43 -21.38 10.51 -27.18
N ARG A 44 -21.60 10.29 -28.46
CA ARG A 44 -21.92 8.96 -28.98
C ARG A 44 -20.66 8.15 -29.20
N GLY A 45 -20.73 6.85 -28.95
CA GLY A 45 -19.69 5.91 -29.35
C GLY A 45 -19.57 5.79 -30.87
N GLY A 46 -18.33 5.73 -31.34
CA GLY A 46 -17.97 5.51 -32.73
C GLY A 46 -18.38 4.12 -33.22
N LEU A 47 -18.60 4.00 -34.52
CA LEU A 47 -18.81 2.71 -35.17
C LEU A 47 -17.47 1.98 -35.31
N GLY A 48 -17.47 0.67 -35.09
CA GLY A 48 -16.33 -0.19 -35.45
C GLY A 48 -16.19 -0.30 -36.96
N GLY A 49 -14.96 -0.57 -37.42
CA GLY A 49 -14.68 -0.86 -38.82
C GLY A 49 -15.23 -2.22 -39.23
N ARG A 50 -15.31 -2.47 -40.54
CA ARG A 50 -15.71 -3.76 -41.09
C ARG A 50 -14.50 -4.62 -41.44
N GLY A 51 -14.50 -5.87 -41.01
CA GLY A 51 -13.44 -6.83 -41.29
C GLY A 51 -13.30 -7.08 -42.79
N GLY A 52 -12.06 -7.31 -43.23
CA GLY A 52 -11.77 -7.59 -44.63
C GLY A 52 -12.18 -8.99 -45.06
N GLU A 53 -12.44 -9.17 -46.35
CA GLU A 53 -12.81 -10.48 -46.90
C GLU A 53 -11.62 -11.43 -46.97
N GLY A 54 -11.88 -12.72 -46.76
CA GLY A 54 -10.91 -13.77 -47.03
C GLY A 54 -10.70 -13.94 -48.54
N ALA A 55 -9.47 -14.21 -48.96
CA ALA A 55 -9.16 -14.42 -50.37
C ALA A 55 -9.66 -15.80 -50.84
N ALA A 56 -10.09 -15.90 -52.10
CA ALA A 56 -10.45 -17.20 -52.68
C ALA A 56 -9.23 -18.13 -52.76
N GLY A 57 -9.46 -19.41 -52.50
CA GLY A 57 -8.48 -20.47 -52.58
C GLY A 57 -8.00 -20.70 -54.01
N CYS A 58 -6.74 -21.11 -54.15
CA CYS A 58 -6.14 -21.39 -55.45
C CYS A 58 -6.74 -22.66 -56.06
N ARG A 59 -7.29 -22.56 -57.27
CA ARG A 59 -7.83 -23.73 -57.98
C ARG A 59 -6.77 -24.41 -58.83
N CYS A 60 -6.66 -25.73 -58.70
CA CYS A 60 -5.85 -26.58 -59.55
C CYS A 60 -6.46 -26.64 -60.94
N ARG A 61 -5.72 -26.16 -61.94
CA ARG A 61 -6.16 -26.26 -63.34
C ARG A 61 -6.22 -27.70 -63.83
N TYR A 62 -5.33 -28.55 -63.34
CA TYR A 62 -5.29 -29.99 -63.64
C TYR A 62 -5.25 -30.75 -62.32
N ARG A 63 -6.21 -31.66 -62.10
CA ARG A 63 -6.38 -32.38 -60.82
C ARG A 63 -5.41 -33.53 -60.66
N ASP A 64 -5.01 -34.11 -61.76
CA ASP A 64 -3.93 -35.08 -61.82
C ASP A 64 -3.28 -35.01 -63.19
N TRP A 65 -1.99 -35.31 -63.22
CA TRP A 65 -1.28 -35.51 -64.46
C TRP A 65 -0.15 -36.50 -64.25
N ASP A 66 0.16 -37.19 -65.33
CA ASP A 66 1.16 -38.23 -65.37
C ASP A 66 2.35 -37.67 -66.16
N VAL A 67 3.53 -37.64 -65.54
CA VAL A 67 4.76 -37.26 -66.20
C VAL A 67 5.53 -38.53 -66.52
N GLN A 68 5.55 -38.88 -67.80
CA GLN A 68 6.32 -40.02 -68.28
C GLN A 68 7.73 -39.58 -68.60
N THR A 69 8.71 -40.18 -67.92
CA THR A 69 10.13 -39.94 -68.19
C THR A 69 10.73 -41.22 -68.73
N CYS A 70 11.35 -41.12 -69.92
CA CYS A 70 11.99 -42.25 -70.58
C CYS A 70 13.50 -42.06 -70.58
N SER A 71 14.24 -43.09 -70.19
CA SER A 71 15.70 -43.11 -70.26
C SER A 71 16.17 -44.46 -70.78
N GLY A 72 17.04 -44.46 -71.79
CA GLY A 72 17.62 -45.69 -72.35
C GLY A 72 16.61 -46.71 -72.90
N GLY A 73 15.44 -46.26 -73.38
CA GLY A 73 14.40 -47.11 -73.97
C GLY A 73 13.37 -47.67 -72.99
N THR A 74 13.51 -47.43 -71.67
CA THR A 74 12.50 -47.77 -70.66
C THR A 74 11.84 -46.49 -70.13
N CYS A 75 10.52 -46.50 -69.99
CA CYS A 75 9.76 -45.36 -69.50
C CYS A 75 9.10 -45.67 -68.15
N THR A 76 9.17 -44.73 -67.22
CA THR A 76 8.38 -44.74 -65.98
C THR A 76 7.44 -43.55 -65.96
N THR A 77 6.22 -43.78 -65.52
CA THR A 77 5.19 -42.76 -65.41
C THR A 77 4.92 -42.47 -63.96
N GLU A 78 5.08 -41.21 -63.56
CA GLU A 78 4.84 -40.76 -62.20
C GLU A 78 3.59 -39.86 -62.18
N ARG A 79 2.64 -40.21 -61.31
CA ARG A 79 1.34 -39.55 -61.21
C ARG A 79 1.33 -38.52 -60.10
N PHE A 80 1.01 -37.29 -60.45
CA PHE A 80 0.86 -36.18 -59.51
C PHE A 80 -0.63 -35.84 -59.36
N ILE A 81 -1.04 -35.45 -58.16
CA ILE A 81 -2.41 -35.04 -57.86
C ILE A 81 -2.35 -33.66 -57.19
N CYS A 82 -3.18 -32.75 -57.67
CA CYS A 82 -3.37 -31.41 -57.14
C CYS A 82 -4.76 -31.30 -56.53
N ARG A 83 -4.83 -30.72 -55.33
CA ARG A 83 -6.08 -30.39 -54.66
C ARG A 83 -6.21 -28.88 -54.60
N ASP A 84 -7.42 -28.39 -54.89
CA ASP A 84 -7.73 -26.97 -54.75
C ASP A 84 -7.37 -26.53 -53.33
N GLY A 85 -6.74 -25.36 -53.21
CA GLY A 85 -6.53 -24.72 -51.92
C GLY A 85 -7.86 -24.22 -51.40
N ASP A 86 -8.01 -24.25 -50.09
CA ASP A 86 -9.19 -23.75 -49.41
C ASP A 86 -9.24 -22.21 -49.41
N ASP A 87 -10.45 -21.67 -49.23
CA ASP A 87 -10.66 -20.22 -49.15
C ASP A 87 -10.11 -19.65 -47.82
N GLY A 88 -9.60 -18.43 -47.89
CA GLY A 88 -9.19 -17.65 -46.72
C GLY A 88 -10.39 -17.24 -45.86
N HIS A 89 -10.14 -16.98 -44.59
CA HIS A 89 -11.17 -16.57 -43.64
C HIS A 89 -11.39 -15.06 -43.63
N TYR A 90 -12.64 -14.64 -43.41
CA TYR A 90 -13.00 -13.25 -43.17
C TYR A 90 -12.36 -12.71 -41.88
N GLY A 91 -11.87 -11.48 -41.93
CA GLY A 91 -11.46 -10.74 -40.75
C GLY A 91 -12.66 -10.38 -39.87
N ARG A 92 -12.44 -10.19 -38.57
CA ARG A 92 -13.50 -9.83 -37.63
C ARG A 92 -13.87 -8.35 -37.77
N ASP A 93 -15.16 -8.05 -37.66
CA ASP A 93 -15.67 -6.68 -37.52
C ASP A 93 -15.28 -6.06 -36.17
N GLY A 94 -15.00 -4.76 -36.19
CA GLY A 94 -14.77 -3.97 -34.99
C GLY A 94 -16.04 -3.78 -34.18
N SER A 95 -15.90 -3.74 -32.87
CA SER A 95 -16.96 -3.47 -31.91
C SER A 95 -17.33 -1.98 -31.94
N ARG A 96 -18.58 -1.66 -31.60
CA ARG A 96 -19.02 -0.28 -31.41
C ARG A 96 -18.49 0.27 -30.09
N GLY A 97 -18.05 1.52 -30.07
CA GLY A 97 -17.70 2.22 -28.84
C GLY A 97 -18.92 2.47 -27.95
N ALA A 98 -18.68 2.64 -26.66
CA ALA A 98 -19.70 2.97 -25.67
C ALA A 98 -20.19 4.43 -25.80
N GLU A 99 -21.42 4.69 -25.37
CA GLU A 99 -21.91 6.05 -25.22
C GLU A 99 -21.32 6.71 -23.96
N GLY A 100 -21.08 8.02 -24.04
CA GLY A 100 -20.61 8.82 -22.92
C GLY A 100 -21.69 8.99 -21.85
N GLN A 101 -21.25 9.13 -20.60
CA GLN A 101 -22.15 9.35 -19.47
C GLN A 101 -22.74 10.77 -19.47
N LEU A 102 -23.89 10.95 -18.82
CA LEU A 102 -24.46 12.27 -18.58
C LEU A 102 -23.60 13.06 -17.59
N GLY A 103 -23.60 14.38 -17.73
CA GLY A 103 -22.87 15.28 -16.85
C GLY A 103 -23.46 15.35 -15.44
N ALA A 104 -22.61 15.74 -14.48
CA ALA A 104 -22.96 15.84 -13.07
C ALA A 104 -23.48 17.24 -12.68
N LEU A 105 -24.44 17.31 -11.76
CA LEU A 105 -24.99 18.55 -11.22
C LEU A 105 -24.58 18.77 -9.76
N SER A 106 -24.12 19.98 -9.46
CA SER A 106 -23.88 20.48 -8.11
C SER A 106 -24.76 21.70 -7.84
N LEU A 107 -25.54 21.68 -6.76
CA LEU A 107 -26.43 22.78 -6.38
C LEU A 107 -25.96 23.43 -5.08
N ILE A 108 -25.91 24.76 -5.05
CA ILE A 108 -25.43 25.54 -3.91
C ILE A 108 -26.45 26.65 -3.62
N ASN A 109 -27.15 26.56 -2.48
CA ASN A 109 -28.20 27.51 -2.10
C ASN A 109 -27.64 28.76 -1.41
N GLN A 110 -26.74 29.47 -2.08
CA GLN A 110 -26.21 30.78 -1.67
C GLN A 110 -25.72 31.54 -2.90
N THR A 111 -25.53 32.85 -2.76
CA THR A 111 -25.06 33.72 -3.87
C THR A 111 -23.55 33.89 -3.90
N GLU A 112 -22.89 33.68 -2.76
CA GLU A 112 -21.45 33.82 -2.61
C GLU A 112 -20.73 32.53 -2.99
N PRO A 113 -19.59 32.60 -3.69
CA PRO A 113 -18.77 31.43 -3.97
C PRO A 113 -18.39 30.67 -2.69
N LEU A 114 -18.32 29.35 -2.77
CA LEU A 114 -17.84 28.55 -1.65
C LEU A 114 -16.39 28.91 -1.33
N LEU A 115 -16.09 29.07 -0.04
CA LEU A 115 -14.72 29.23 0.41
C LEU A 115 -13.92 27.95 0.08
N PRO A 116 -12.64 28.09 -0.31
CA PRO A 116 -11.75 26.94 -0.47
C PRO A 116 -11.76 26.09 0.81
N GLU A 117 -11.77 24.78 0.64
CA GLU A 117 -11.66 23.84 1.76
C GLU A 117 -10.21 23.34 1.91
N THR A 118 -9.86 22.98 3.13
CA THR A 118 -8.58 22.35 3.48
C THR A 118 -8.90 21.19 4.42
N PRO A 119 -9.42 20.07 3.86
CA PRO A 119 -9.92 18.97 4.67
C PRO A 119 -8.79 18.14 5.29
N SER A 120 -7.60 18.24 4.72
CA SER A 120 -6.38 17.60 5.22
C SER A 120 -5.17 18.46 4.85
N GLN A 121 -4.21 18.53 5.76
CA GLN A 121 -2.97 19.24 5.55
C GLN A 121 -1.83 18.53 6.28
N THR A 122 -0.75 18.27 5.54
CA THR A 122 0.50 17.75 6.09
C THR A 122 1.41 18.93 6.40
N GLN A 123 1.95 18.95 7.61
CA GLN A 123 2.80 20.04 8.08
C GLN A 123 3.90 19.49 8.99
N ILE A 124 5.07 20.15 9.00
CA ILE A 124 6.13 19.80 9.96
C ILE A 124 5.65 19.94 11.40
N LEU A 125 6.11 19.05 12.28
CA LEU A 125 5.65 18.96 13.66
C LEU A 125 5.87 20.25 14.46
N ASP A 126 6.96 20.98 14.20
CA ASP A 126 7.25 22.28 14.85
C ASP A 126 6.08 23.26 14.71
N VAL A 127 5.49 23.34 13.51
CA VAL A 127 4.38 24.27 13.24
C VAL A 127 3.12 23.83 13.98
N LEU A 128 2.82 22.53 14.00
CA LEU A 128 1.67 21.98 14.71
C LEU A 128 1.78 22.15 16.24
N ILE A 129 2.99 22.23 16.77
CA ILE A 129 3.23 22.50 18.20
C ILE A 129 3.04 23.98 18.51
N ARG A 130 3.61 24.87 17.69
CA ARG A 130 3.61 26.31 17.94
C ARG A 130 2.24 26.96 17.80
N GLN A 131 1.39 26.47 16.90
CA GLN A 131 0.10 27.08 16.64
C GLN A 131 -0.94 26.08 16.14
N PRO A 132 -2.23 26.33 16.42
CA PRO A 132 -3.31 25.58 15.81
C PRO A 132 -3.34 25.72 14.28
N LEU A 133 -3.55 24.61 13.60
CA LEU A 133 -3.77 24.52 12.16
C LEU A 133 -5.27 24.54 11.86
N ALA A 134 -5.71 25.47 11.02
CA ALA A 134 -7.10 25.56 10.61
C ALA A 134 -7.41 24.56 9.48
N LEU A 135 -8.46 23.78 9.68
CA LEU A 135 -8.98 22.81 8.72
C LEU A 135 -10.43 23.15 8.40
N SER A 136 -10.85 22.76 7.21
CA SER A 136 -12.21 23.03 6.76
C SER A 136 -12.66 22.05 5.69
N ARG A 137 -13.97 21.77 5.67
CA ARG A 137 -14.57 20.85 4.71
C ARG A 137 -15.96 21.30 4.32
N ASN A 138 -16.21 21.38 3.02
CA ASN A 138 -17.51 21.63 2.45
C ASN A 138 -18.32 20.33 2.47
N LEU A 139 -19.53 20.41 3.00
CA LEU A 139 -20.43 19.28 3.15
C LEU A 139 -21.37 19.20 1.95
N TRP A 140 -21.42 18.01 1.36
CA TRP A 140 -22.22 17.70 0.19
C TRP A 140 -23.12 16.51 0.51
N GLN A 141 -24.38 16.60 0.10
CA GLN A 141 -25.34 15.51 0.20
C GLN A 141 -25.76 15.07 -1.20
N GLU A 142 -25.68 13.77 -1.48
CA GLU A 142 -26.25 13.21 -2.71
C GLU A 142 -27.77 13.16 -2.64
N ARG A 143 -28.41 13.54 -3.74
CA ARG A 143 -29.86 13.58 -3.92
C ARG A 143 -30.20 13.12 -5.33
N SER A 144 -31.44 12.71 -5.53
CA SER A 144 -31.96 12.27 -6.84
C SER A 144 -33.02 13.25 -7.37
N GLY A 145 -33.34 13.16 -8.66
CA GLY A 145 -34.37 13.98 -9.31
C GLY A 145 -33.82 15.31 -9.83
N ALA A 146 -32.59 15.34 -10.34
CA ALA A 146 -31.96 16.54 -10.88
C ALA A 146 -32.80 17.18 -12.00
N THR A 147 -33.37 16.38 -12.91
CA THR A 147 -34.22 16.88 -14.00
C THR A 147 -35.51 17.53 -13.49
N ALA A 148 -36.02 17.07 -12.34
CA ALA A 148 -37.14 17.68 -11.64
C ALA A 148 -36.77 18.94 -10.84
N ARG A 149 -35.48 19.33 -10.78
CA ARG A 149 -35.07 20.65 -10.26
C ARG A 149 -34.93 21.68 -11.36
N LEU A 150 -34.62 21.23 -12.58
CA LEU A 150 -34.30 22.08 -13.72
C LEU A 150 -35.51 22.35 -14.63
N ALA A 151 -35.31 23.15 -15.67
CA ALA A 151 -36.31 23.41 -16.69
C ALA A 151 -36.71 22.12 -17.42
N PRO A 152 -37.98 22.00 -17.87
CA PRO A 152 -38.44 20.86 -18.65
C PRO A 152 -37.54 20.57 -19.86
N GLY A 153 -37.23 19.29 -20.09
CA GLY A 153 -36.37 18.85 -21.18
C GLY A 153 -34.86 18.91 -20.90
N SER A 154 -34.44 19.31 -19.70
CA SER A 154 -33.02 19.26 -19.32
C SER A 154 -32.49 17.82 -19.31
N ILE A 155 -31.25 17.65 -19.73
CA ILE A 155 -30.57 16.34 -19.83
C ILE A 155 -29.29 16.41 -19.00
N VAL A 156 -29.31 15.71 -17.86
CA VAL A 156 -28.24 15.67 -16.86
C VAL A 156 -28.38 14.37 -16.07
N ALA A 157 -27.35 13.93 -15.36
CA ALA A 157 -27.46 12.78 -14.46
C ALA A 157 -28.57 13.02 -13.42
N GLU A 158 -29.39 12.00 -13.15
CA GLU A 158 -30.50 12.10 -12.18
C GLU A 158 -30.04 12.31 -10.74
N THR A 159 -28.88 11.76 -10.39
CA THR A 159 -28.22 11.99 -9.11
C THR A 159 -27.40 13.28 -9.16
N TYR A 160 -27.58 14.13 -8.16
CA TYR A 160 -26.86 15.39 -8.00
C TYR A 160 -26.37 15.55 -6.58
N ARG A 161 -25.39 16.44 -6.37
CA ARG A 161 -24.94 16.81 -5.02
C ARG A 161 -25.45 18.20 -4.65
N GLU A 162 -25.94 18.33 -3.44
CA GLU A 162 -26.37 19.60 -2.87
C GLU A 162 -25.45 20.00 -1.72
N TYR A 163 -24.97 21.24 -1.75
CA TYR A 163 -24.18 21.80 -0.67
C TYR A 163 -25.08 22.03 0.54
N VAL A 164 -24.70 21.46 1.69
CA VAL A 164 -25.49 21.52 2.93
C VAL A 164 -24.85 22.36 4.02
N GLY A 165 -23.59 22.76 3.83
CA GLY A 165 -22.87 23.60 4.77
C GLY A 165 -21.38 23.29 4.78
N ARG A 166 -20.70 23.77 5.81
CA ARG A 166 -19.27 23.61 5.97
C ARG A 166 -18.97 23.35 7.43
N VAL A 167 -17.99 22.49 7.69
CA VAL A 167 -17.41 22.30 9.01
C VAL A 167 -16.01 22.87 9.02
N GLU A 168 -15.66 23.48 10.14
CA GLU A 168 -14.36 24.08 10.39
C GLU A 168 -13.88 23.60 11.76
N GLY A 169 -12.57 23.43 11.87
CA GLY A 169 -11.96 22.98 13.11
C GLY A 169 -10.49 23.37 13.12
N ARG A 170 -9.92 23.38 14.31
CA ARG A 170 -8.51 23.67 14.51
C ARG A 170 -7.85 22.50 15.19
N VAL A 171 -6.63 22.20 14.78
CA VAL A 171 -5.85 21.09 15.34
C VAL A 171 -4.52 21.60 15.84
N GLN A 172 -4.15 21.23 17.06
CA GLN A 172 -2.84 21.53 17.62
C GLN A 172 -2.24 20.27 18.23
N VAL A 173 -0.92 20.19 18.21
CA VAL A 173 -0.17 19.20 18.98
C VAL A 173 0.38 19.89 20.23
N VAL A 174 0.11 19.33 21.41
CA VAL A 174 0.74 19.79 22.66
C VAL A 174 1.75 18.74 23.09
N TRP A 175 2.95 19.19 23.46
CA TRP A 175 4.06 18.31 23.76
C TRP A 175 4.32 18.25 25.26
N GLU A 176 3.99 17.12 25.88
CA GLU A 176 4.22 16.83 27.30
C GLU A 176 5.16 15.63 27.50
N ALA A 177 5.65 15.02 26.40
CA ALA A 177 6.61 13.94 26.48
C ALA A 177 7.93 14.42 27.10
N PRO A 178 8.62 13.58 27.88
CA PRO A 178 9.90 13.95 28.51
C PRO A 178 11.00 14.33 27.51
N ARG A 179 10.96 13.73 26.31
CA ARG A 179 11.94 14.01 25.25
C ARG A 179 11.68 15.36 24.60
N SER A 180 12.74 16.03 24.17
CA SER A 180 12.62 17.31 23.47
C SER A 180 11.89 17.14 22.13
N PRO A 181 10.90 17.98 21.81
CA PRO A 181 10.22 17.90 20.52
C PRO A 181 11.15 18.27 19.34
N ASN A 182 12.27 18.95 19.62
CA ASN A 182 13.24 19.39 18.61
C ASN A 182 13.79 18.21 17.78
N ASP A 183 13.90 17.03 18.39
CA ASP A 183 14.42 15.82 17.77
C ASP A 183 13.46 15.27 16.69
N PHE A 184 12.20 15.75 16.64
CA PHE A 184 11.15 15.29 15.72
C PHE A 184 10.60 16.38 14.80
N PHE A 185 11.10 17.63 14.91
CA PHE A 185 10.51 18.78 14.23
C PHE A 185 10.45 18.67 12.71
N THR A 186 11.36 17.92 12.09
CA THR A 186 11.41 17.74 10.63
C THR A 186 10.40 16.71 10.13
N LEU A 187 9.79 15.93 11.02
CA LEU A 187 8.76 14.95 10.68
C LEU A 187 7.44 15.67 10.41
N ALA A 188 6.64 15.14 9.50
CA ALA A 188 5.47 15.82 8.98
C ALA A 188 4.17 15.04 9.24
N PRO A 189 3.51 15.25 10.40
CA PRO A 189 2.17 14.73 10.63
C PRO A 189 1.13 15.32 9.68
N THR A 190 0.05 14.57 9.47
CA THR A 190 -1.10 14.99 8.68
C THR A 190 -2.28 15.26 9.62
N ALA A 191 -2.77 16.49 9.62
CA ALA A 191 -4.02 16.84 10.29
C ALA A 191 -5.19 16.75 9.30
N ALA A 192 -6.35 16.26 9.73
CA ALA A 192 -7.53 16.11 8.88
C ALA A 192 -8.82 16.39 9.64
N ILE A 193 -9.86 16.82 8.92
CA ILE A 193 -11.23 17.02 9.42
C ILE A 193 -12.22 16.14 8.65
N GLN A 194 -13.08 15.46 9.40
CA GLN A 194 -14.14 14.60 8.88
C GLN A 194 -15.44 15.39 8.65
N ALA A 195 -16.39 14.76 7.95
CA ALA A 195 -17.67 15.40 7.62
C ALA A 195 -18.55 15.70 8.85
N ASP A 196 -18.34 15.01 9.96
CA ASP A 196 -18.98 15.28 11.26
C ASP A 196 -18.30 16.40 12.06
N GLY A 197 -17.22 16.98 11.53
CA GLY A 197 -16.40 17.99 12.20
C GLY A 197 -15.30 17.41 13.09
N THR A 198 -15.21 16.09 13.24
CA THR A 198 -14.15 15.45 14.03
C THR A 198 -12.80 15.68 13.35
N THR A 199 -11.81 16.16 14.12
CA THR A 199 -10.47 16.40 13.61
C THR A 199 -9.44 15.45 14.22
N THR A 200 -8.47 15.02 13.43
CA THR A 200 -7.44 14.04 13.84
C THR A 200 -6.05 14.45 13.38
N VAL A 201 -5.03 13.99 14.09
CA VAL A 201 -3.62 14.03 13.67
C VAL A 201 -3.13 12.60 13.44
N THR A 202 -2.58 12.35 12.26
CA THR A 202 -1.89 11.11 11.93
C THR A 202 -0.40 11.39 11.86
N PHE A 203 0.37 10.71 12.70
CA PHE A 203 1.83 10.83 12.72
C PHE A 203 2.47 9.89 11.69
N PRO A 204 3.62 10.29 11.10
CA PRO A 204 4.33 9.46 10.14
C PRO A 204 4.94 8.22 10.83
N GLN A 205 5.16 7.13 10.10
CA GLN A 205 5.58 5.84 10.69
C GLN A 205 6.95 5.90 11.37
N GLU A 206 7.78 6.87 10.96
CA GLU A 206 9.10 7.16 11.52
C GLU A 206 9.01 7.72 12.95
N LEU A 207 7.83 8.20 13.38
CA LEU A 207 7.59 8.73 14.72
C LEU A 207 6.57 7.86 15.46
N TRP A 208 7.05 7.13 16.44
CA TRP A 208 6.16 6.46 17.39
C TRP A 208 5.72 7.48 18.42
N VAL A 209 4.41 7.65 18.58
CA VAL A 209 3.84 8.51 19.61
C VAL A 209 2.84 7.77 20.47
N THR A 210 2.71 8.23 21.71
CA THR A 210 1.58 7.95 22.60
C THR A 210 1.03 9.26 23.12
N GLY A 211 -0.27 9.27 23.39
CA GLY A 211 -0.97 10.49 23.75
C GLY A 211 -2.47 10.32 23.69
N ASN A 212 -3.17 11.41 23.92
CA ASN A 212 -4.63 11.45 23.91
C ASN A 212 -5.15 12.74 23.28
N TYR A 213 -6.37 12.67 22.74
CA TYR A 213 -7.08 13.84 22.26
C TYR A 213 -7.75 14.57 23.42
N GLN A 214 -7.77 15.89 23.35
CA GLN A 214 -8.56 16.79 24.18
C GLN A 214 -9.30 17.75 23.25
N GLN A 215 -10.55 18.08 23.58
CA GLN A 215 -11.38 18.97 22.76
C GLN A 215 -11.85 20.16 23.59
N ALA A 216 -11.66 21.36 23.05
CA ALA A 216 -12.09 22.62 23.64
C ALA A 216 -12.72 23.50 22.56
N GLY A 217 -14.05 23.42 22.42
CA GLY A 217 -14.77 24.12 21.35
C GLY A 217 -14.39 23.58 19.96
N ASP A 218 -13.91 24.46 19.10
CA ASP A 218 -13.45 24.15 17.74
C ASP A 218 -11.98 23.69 17.68
N LEU A 219 -11.26 23.72 18.81
CA LEU A 219 -9.88 23.29 18.91
C LEU A 219 -9.79 21.86 19.44
N THR A 220 -9.16 21.01 18.66
CA THR A 220 -8.74 19.67 19.07
C THR A 220 -7.23 19.66 19.28
N THR A 221 -6.83 19.20 20.45
CA THR A 221 -5.44 19.06 20.84
C THR A 221 -5.09 17.59 20.93
N TYR A 222 -4.00 17.17 20.27
CA TYR A 222 -3.36 15.89 20.56
C TYR A 222 -2.21 16.13 21.54
N VAL A 223 -2.35 15.64 22.77
CA VAL A 223 -1.32 15.75 23.81
C VAL A 223 -0.39 14.57 23.69
N VAL A 224 0.85 14.80 23.26
CA VAL A 224 1.90 13.79 23.14
C VAL A 224 2.52 13.57 24.52
N THR A 225 2.42 12.35 25.05
CA THR A 225 2.98 11.95 26.35
C THR A 225 4.21 11.07 26.23
N GLY A 226 4.46 10.50 25.05
CA GLY A 226 5.67 9.73 24.78
C GLY A 226 5.96 9.73 23.29
N ALA A 227 7.23 9.79 22.92
CA ALA A 227 7.66 9.79 21.53
C ALA A 227 8.99 9.05 21.39
N VAL A 228 9.14 8.21 20.35
CA VAL A 228 10.38 7.51 19.96
C VAL A 228 10.54 7.57 18.44
N GLN A 229 11.76 7.80 17.93
CA GLN A 229 12.00 7.63 16.50
C GLN A 229 12.06 6.14 16.17
N ALA A 230 11.30 5.69 15.18
CA ALA A 230 11.19 4.26 14.86
C ALA A 230 12.54 3.61 14.58
N SER A 231 13.47 4.34 13.94
CA SER A 231 14.83 3.87 13.66
C SER A 231 15.68 3.66 14.91
N ASP A 232 15.39 4.38 16.00
CA ASP A 232 16.14 4.31 17.25
C ASP A 232 15.62 3.21 18.17
N ALA A 233 14.38 2.74 17.98
CA ALA A 233 13.82 1.64 18.72
C ALA A 233 14.64 0.34 18.61
N THR A 234 15.30 0.10 17.48
CA THR A 234 16.06 -1.14 17.20
C THR A 234 17.55 -0.92 17.03
N ARG A 235 18.16 -0.07 17.86
CA ARG A 235 19.61 0.17 17.87
C ARG A 235 20.30 -0.51 19.04
N LEU A 236 20.03 -1.81 19.20
CA LEU A 236 20.63 -2.64 20.24
C LEU A 236 21.89 -3.33 19.75
N ALA A 237 22.80 -3.63 20.66
CA ALA A 237 23.98 -4.44 20.39
C ALA A 237 24.37 -5.29 21.60
N TRP A 238 25.10 -6.37 21.36
CA TRP A 238 25.77 -7.10 22.44
C TRP A 238 26.79 -6.19 23.13
N GLY A 239 26.76 -6.19 24.46
CA GLY A 239 27.83 -5.72 25.31
C GLY A 239 28.74 -6.87 25.74
N THR A 240 29.25 -6.80 26.97
CA THR A 240 30.03 -7.89 27.56
C THR A 240 29.19 -9.16 27.70
N ILE A 241 29.75 -10.27 27.24
CA ILE A 241 29.23 -11.62 27.45
C ILE A 241 30.33 -12.38 28.16
N GLY A 242 30.03 -12.98 29.31
CA GLY A 242 31.04 -13.67 30.10
C GLY A 242 30.48 -14.24 31.40
N GLY A 243 31.38 -14.79 32.22
CA GLY A 243 31.00 -15.60 33.37
C GLY A 243 30.72 -17.06 32.97
N GLN A 244 30.57 -17.92 33.97
CA GLN A 244 30.39 -19.36 33.79
C GLN A 244 29.42 -19.89 34.83
N ASN A 245 28.79 -21.03 34.54
CA ASN A 245 27.82 -21.66 35.43
C ASN A 245 26.73 -20.65 35.86
N GLY A 246 26.48 -20.50 37.16
CA GLY A 246 25.46 -19.60 37.70
C GLY A 246 25.73 -18.11 37.45
N ASP A 247 26.98 -17.72 37.16
CA ASP A 247 27.40 -16.33 36.97
C ASP A 247 27.47 -15.93 35.49
N PHE A 248 27.03 -16.80 34.56
CA PHE A 248 27.02 -16.49 33.14
C PHE A 248 26.02 -15.35 32.85
N VAL A 249 26.52 -14.26 32.29
CA VAL A 249 25.76 -13.05 31.97
C VAL A 249 26.00 -12.59 30.54
N ALA A 250 24.98 -11.99 29.94
CA ALA A 250 25.11 -11.30 28.67
C ALA A 250 24.51 -9.90 28.80
N ALA A 251 25.27 -8.88 28.37
CA ALA A 251 24.78 -7.52 28.34
C ALA A 251 24.21 -7.18 26.95
N VAL A 252 23.12 -6.41 26.92
CA VAL A 252 22.61 -5.73 25.73
C VAL A 252 22.66 -4.24 25.97
N ILE A 253 23.24 -3.51 25.03
CA ILE A 253 23.41 -2.06 25.08
C ILE A 253 22.47 -1.42 24.06
N ASP A 254 21.64 -0.49 24.51
CA ASP A 254 20.90 0.43 23.67
C ASP A 254 21.78 1.58 23.23
N ARG A 255 22.09 1.63 21.94
CA ARG A 255 22.95 2.67 21.36
C ARG A 255 22.20 3.94 21.01
N ALA A 256 20.88 3.97 21.12
CA ALA A 256 20.07 5.15 20.87
C ALA A 256 19.58 5.84 22.15
N GLY A 257 19.64 5.15 23.30
CA GLY A 257 19.24 5.76 24.57
C GLY A 257 17.73 5.75 24.81
N GLU A 258 16.99 4.85 24.17
CA GLU A 258 15.52 4.85 24.17
C GLU A 258 14.91 3.91 25.21
N SER A 259 15.75 3.22 25.99
CA SER A 259 15.33 2.14 26.88
C SER A 259 14.40 2.61 27.98
N GLU A 260 14.53 3.85 28.42
CA GLU A 260 13.64 4.46 29.42
C GLU A 260 12.20 4.63 28.90
N TYR A 261 12.03 4.89 27.60
CA TYR A 261 10.76 5.25 26.98
C TYR A 261 10.05 4.05 26.31
N LEU A 262 10.73 2.91 26.21
CA LEU A 262 10.25 1.73 25.49
C LEU A 262 10.02 0.55 26.42
N ASN A 263 8.91 -0.15 26.20
CA ASN A 263 8.74 -1.50 26.73
C ASN A 263 9.65 -2.44 25.95
N THR A 264 10.50 -3.20 26.64
CA THR A 264 11.47 -4.13 26.03
C THR A 264 11.27 -5.53 26.56
N SER A 265 11.18 -6.53 25.67
CA SER A 265 11.14 -7.95 26.02
C SER A 265 12.16 -8.75 25.23
N PHE A 266 12.73 -9.76 25.86
CA PHE A 266 13.82 -10.57 25.32
C PHE A 266 13.38 -12.01 25.12
N HIS A 267 13.58 -12.55 23.92
CA HIS A 267 13.38 -13.95 23.60
C HIS A 267 14.72 -14.56 23.19
N LEU A 268 15.17 -15.58 23.92
CA LEU A 268 16.47 -16.20 23.75
C LEU A 268 16.33 -17.59 23.16
N THR A 269 17.08 -17.86 22.10
CA THR A 269 17.44 -19.21 21.68
C THR A 269 18.91 -19.47 22.03
N TYR A 270 19.15 -20.43 22.91
CA TYR A 270 20.47 -20.80 23.39
C TYR A 270 20.80 -22.23 22.95
N ARG A 271 21.90 -22.39 22.21
CA ARG A 271 22.35 -23.67 21.66
C ARG A 271 23.79 -23.94 22.06
N THR A 272 24.11 -25.21 22.32
CA THR A 272 25.49 -25.64 22.60
C THR A 272 25.93 -26.73 21.65
N ALA A 273 27.23 -26.87 21.45
CA ALA A 273 27.80 -27.94 20.64
C ALA A 273 28.71 -28.86 21.46
N ASN A 274 28.69 -30.15 21.13
CA ASN A 274 29.52 -31.18 21.76
C ASN A 274 30.81 -31.37 20.93
N GLY A 275 31.81 -30.53 21.14
CA GLY A 275 33.10 -30.56 20.43
C GLY A 275 33.61 -29.16 20.08
N ASP A 276 34.77 -29.08 19.44
CA ASP A 276 35.34 -27.81 18.99
C ASP A 276 34.97 -27.53 17.52
N PRO A 277 34.25 -26.43 17.21
CA PRO A 277 33.89 -26.08 15.83
C PRO A 277 35.10 -25.72 14.96
N ARG A 278 36.29 -25.51 15.55
CA ARG A 278 37.56 -25.37 14.82
C ARG A 278 38.06 -26.72 14.31
N ASP A 279 37.76 -27.81 15.03
CA ASP A 279 38.19 -29.16 14.70
C ASP A 279 37.17 -29.86 13.77
N ASP A 280 35.88 -29.57 13.93
CA ASP A 280 34.81 -30.10 13.07
C ASP A 280 33.90 -29.00 12.52
N ARG A 281 34.00 -28.74 11.21
CA ARG A 281 33.12 -27.78 10.51
C ARG A 281 31.66 -28.24 10.39
N ARG A 282 31.37 -29.51 10.68
CA ARG A 282 30.01 -30.11 10.67
C ARG A 282 29.42 -30.23 12.07
N LEU A 283 30.05 -29.62 13.07
CA LEU A 283 29.60 -29.66 14.45
C LEU A 283 28.15 -29.16 14.56
N ARG A 284 27.28 -29.99 15.18
CA ARG A 284 25.87 -29.67 15.35
C ARG A 284 25.63 -28.96 16.68
N TYR A 285 25.02 -27.78 16.60
CA TYR A 285 24.47 -27.09 17.77
C TYR A 285 23.10 -27.67 18.12
N THR A 286 22.88 -27.93 19.41
CA THR A 286 21.59 -28.43 19.94
C THR A 286 20.99 -27.37 20.86
N THR A 287 19.73 -27.01 20.63
CA THR A 287 18.98 -26.08 21.48
C THR A 287 18.85 -26.64 22.89
N GLN A 288 19.27 -25.85 23.89
CA GLN A 288 19.12 -26.17 25.31
C GLN A 288 18.07 -25.29 25.98
N TYR A 289 17.80 -24.10 25.43
CA TYR A 289 16.75 -23.21 25.89
C TYR A 289 16.19 -22.41 24.70
N GLU A 290 14.88 -22.24 24.69
CA GLU A 290 14.15 -21.38 23.75
C GLU A 290 12.95 -20.80 24.49
N GLY A 291 12.88 -19.47 24.60
CA GLY A 291 11.79 -18.84 25.34
C GLY A 291 12.03 -17.38 25.67
N THR A 292 10.96 -16.71 26.10
CA THR A 292 11.01 -15.35 26.64
C THR A 292 11.72 -15.37 27.98
N LEU A 293 12.68 -14.47 28.18
CA LEU A 293 13.39 -14.33 29.45
C LEU A 293 12.43 -13.79 30.52
N PRO A 294 12.32 -14.46 31.68
CA PRO A 294 11.61 -13.94 32.84
C PRO A 294 12.17 -12.58 33.31
N ALA A 295 11.30 -11.72 33.83
CA ALA A 295 11.69 -10.38 34.28
C ALA A 295 12.74 -10.39 35.41
N ASP A 296 12.78 -11.42 36.26
CA ASP A 296 13.77 -11.56 37.34
C ASP A 296 15.17 -11.96 36.84
N LEU A 297 15.30 -12.30 35.56
CA LEU A 297 16.58 -12.56 34.88
C LEU A 297 17.07 -11.36 34.07
N VAL A 298 16.32 -10.26 34.04
CA VAL A 298 16.65 -9.05 33.28
C VAL A 298 16.75 -7.88 34.22
N THR A 299 17.94 -7.34 34.41
CA THR A 299 18.15 -6.09 35.13
C THR A 299 18.47 -4.98 34.13
N ARG A 300 17.89 -3.80 34.32
CA ARG A 300 18.15 -2.61 33.50
C ARG A 300 18.83 -1.55 34.35
N ASP A 301 19.97 -1.07 33.87
CA ASP A 301 20.66 0.12 34.36
C ASP A 301 20.78 1.10 33.19
N ASN A 302 19.90 2.10 33.16
CA ASN A 302 19.74 3.03 32.05
C ASN A 302 19.58 2.30 30.69
N ASP A 303 20.56 2.46 29.80
CA ASP A 303 20.60 1.90 28.44
C ASP A 303 21.30 0.54 28.36
N ARG A 304 21.62 -0.06 29.50
CA ARG A 304 22.23 -1.39 29.57
C ARG A 304 21.28 -2.37 30.24
N PHE A 305 21.01 -3.46 29.55
CA PHE A 305 20.34 -4.63 30.10
C PHE A 305 21.39 -5.69 30.42
N GLU A 306 21.30 -6.29 31.60
CA GLU A 306 22.09 -7.46 31.98
C GLU A 306 21.15 -8.66 32.09
N LEU A 307 21.47 -9.70 31.34
CA LEU A 307 20.69 -10.93 31.23
C LEU A 307 21.41 -12.01 32.04
N ALA A 308 20.80 -12.47 33.13
CA ALA A 308 21.36 -13.49 34.03
C ALA A 308 21.17 -14.91 33.46
N LEU A 309 21.86 -15.21 32.37
CA LEU A 309 21.71 -16.45 31.60
C LEU A 309 22.13 -17.72 32.37
N GLY A 310 23.02 -17.60 33.35
CA GLY A 310 23.45 -18.69 34.22
C GLY A 310 22.35 -19.25 35.13
N ARG A 311 21.25 -18.50 35.31
CA ARG A 311 20.08 -18.89 36.10
C ARG A 311 18.97 -19.55 35.25
N LEU A 312 19.21 -19.77 33.96
CA LEU A 312 18.26 -20.46 33.09
C LEU A 312 18.09 -21.93 33.51
N PRO A 313 16.92 -22.55 33.22
CA PRO A 313 16.66 -23.96 33.50
C PRO A 313 17.39 -24.89 32.50
N VAL A 314 18.71 -24.76 32.44
CA VAL A 314 19.61 -25.52 31.54
C VAL A 314 20.56 -26.34 32.41
N SER A 315 20.92 -27.56 31.97
CA SER A 315 21.90 -28.37 32.71
C SER A 315 23.24 -27.66 32.82
N GLY A 316 23.82 -27.61 34.02
CA GLY A 316 25.07 -26.89 34.30
C GLY A 316 26.24 -27.29 33.38
N ARG A 317 26.26 -28.51 32.84
CA ARG A 317 27.27 -28.95 31.85
C ARG A 317 27.30 -28.09 30.58
N HIS A 318 26.18 -27.46 30.22
CA HIS A 318 26.08 -26.60 29.05
C HIS A 318 26.49 -25.15 29.36
N LEU A 319 26.62 -24.79 30.64
CA LEU A 319 27.05 -23.47 31.12
C LEU A 319 28.52 -23.48 31.61
N GLN A 320 29.19 -24.63 31.55
CA GLN A 320 30.57 -24.79 31.98
C GLN A 320 31.54 -24.07 31.05
N GLY A 321 32.61 -23.53 31.64
CA GLY A 321 33.74 -22.98 30.89
C GLY A 321 34.27 -23.98 29.86
N GLY A 322 34.56 -23.47 28.68
CA GLY A 322 35.02 -24.26 27.55
C GLY A 322 33.92 -24.77 26.61
N THR A 323 32.65 -24.61 26.96
CA THR A 323 31.50 -24.98 26.11
C THR A 323 31.34 -24.00 24.95
N TYR A 324 31.14 -24.52 23.73
CA TYR A 324 30.83 -23.71 22.55
C TYR A 324 29.33 -23.42 22.48
N VAL A 325 28.99 -22.15 22.35
CA VAL A 325 27.64 -21.61 22.48
C VAL A 325 27.28 -20.78 21.26
N GLN A 326 26.04 -20.91 20.81
CA GLN A 326 25.37 -20.00 19.91
C GLN A 326 24.14 -19.42 20.60
N MET A 327 24.06 -18.10 20.63
CA MET A 327 22.91 -17.36 21.14
C MET A 327 22.26 -16.56 20.01
N GLU A 328 20.95 -16.63 19.96
CA GLU A 328 20.12 -15.73 19.17
C GLU A 328 19.13 -15.07 20.11
N LEU A 329 19.18 -13.74 20.16
CA LEU A 329 18.36 -12.93 21.04
C LEU A 329 17.45 -12.06 20.19
N THR A 330 16.17 -12.40 20.17
CA THR A 330 15.12 -11.61 19.53
C THR A 330 14.55 -10.65 20.56
N ILE A 331 14.66 -9.36 20.27
CA ILE A 331 14.33 -8.28 21.19
C ILE A 331 13.16 -7.52 20.59
N GLN A 332 12.04 -7.49 21.30
CA GLN A 332 10.87 -6.74 20.89
C GLN A 332 10.78 -5.47 21.73
N ARG A 333 10.65 -4.32 21.04
CA ARG A 333 10.46 -3.00 21.63
C ARG A 333 9.12 -2.42 21.22
N SER A 334 8.45 -1.72 22.13
CA SER A 334 7.15 -1.10 21.84
C SER A 334 6.89 0.21 22.59
N LEU A 335 6.09 1.07 21.96
CA LEU A 335 5.55 2.31 22.50
C LEU A 335 4.09 2.45 22.05
N GLY A 336 3.14 2.30 22.98
CA GLY A 336 1.71 2.29 22.65
C GLY A 336 1.36 1.15 21.69
N SER A 337 0.78 1.50 20.55
CA SER A 337 0.45 0.53 19.48
C SER A 337 1.61 0.22 18.54
N ASN A 338 2.74 0.94 18.64
CA ASN A 338 3.89 0.73 17.77
C ASN A 338 4.84 -0.31 18.38
N ALA A 339 5.40 -1.18 17.53
CA ALA A 339 6.38 -2.16 17.94
C ALA A 339 7.36 -2.50 16.81
N ALA A 340 8.57 -2.92 17.18
CA ALA A 340 9.59 -3.43 16.28
C ALA A 340 10.43 -4.50 16.97
N THR A 341 11.09 -5.30 16.15
CA THR A 341 11.91 -6.43 16.61
C THR A 341 13.30 -6.34 16.02
N GLN A 342 14.31 -6.66 16.83
CA GLN A 342 15.70 -6.81 16.41
C GLN A 342 16.24 -8.15 16.88
N THR A 343 16.96 -8.85 16.02
CA THR A 343 17.67 -10.08 16.38
C THR A 343 19.16 -9.83 16.49
N LEU A 344 19.76 -10.23 17.61
CA LEU A 344 21.21 -10.23 17.83
C LEU A 344 21.71 -11.68 17.87
N SER A 345 22.79 -11.97 17.14
CA SER A 345 23.41 -13.30 17.16
C SER A 345 24.82 -13.21 17.75
N TRP A 346 25.18 -14.20 18.57
CA TRP A 346 26.53 -14.34 19.10
C TRP A 346 26.95 -15.81 19.08
N GLN A 347 28.23 -16.05 18.77
CA GLN A 347 28.85 -17.37 18.85
C GLN A 347 30.20 -17.23 19.55
N GLY A 348 30.48 -18.14 20.47
CA GLY A 348 31.73 -18.11 21.22
C GLY A 348 31.89 -19.29 22.16
N ARG A 349 32.92 -19.19 22.99
CA ARG A 349 33.27 -20.18 24.01
C ARG A 349 33.18 -19.53 25.37
N LEU A 350 32.51 -20.20 26.33
CA LEU A 350 32.37 -19.75 27.72
C LEU A 350 33.68 -19.86 28.52
#